data_AF-A0A0T5VIT0-F1
#
_entry.id   AF-A0A0T5VIT0-F1
#
_cell.length_a   1.000
_cell.length_b   1.000
_cell.length_c   1.000
_cell.angle_alpha   90.00
_cell.angle_beta   90.00
_cell.angle_gamma   90.00
#
_symmetry.space_group_name_H-M   'P 1'
#
loop_
_entity.id
_entity.type
_entity.pdbx_description
1 polymer ?
#
loop_
_entity_poly.entity_id
_entity_poly.type
_entity_poly.pdbx_seq_one_letter_code
_entity_poly.pdbx_strand_id
1 'polypeptide(L)'
;MDYFRNRITFFFWGKKDGKDFEHEKPENWKWGIFYFAKNDYRFIVPKRNNAMGYTLNFAHRTTYIVLILIIAIGILSRILNK
;
A
#
# COMPACT_ATOMS: atom_id res chain seq x y z
N MET A 1 13.74 21.13 5.01
CA MET A 1 13.92 19.71 4.66
C MET A 1 13.03 18.77 5.48
N ASP A 2 12.74 19.09 6.75
CA ASP A 2 11.91 18.24 7.63
C ASP A 2 10.44 18.11 7.20
N TYR A 3 9.83 19.18 6.66
CA TYR A 3 8.43 19.13 6.21
C TYR A 3 8.17 18.14 5.06
N PHE A 4 9.07 18.11 4.08
CA PHE A 4 8.96 17.20 2.94
C PHE A 4 9.27 15.75 3.35
N ARG A 5 10.30 15.55 4.18
CA ARG A 5 10.66 14.23 4.74
C ARG A 5 9.52 13.63 5.55
N ASN A 6 8.89 14.43 6.40
CA ASN A 6 7.77 13.99 7.25
C ASN A 6 6.52 13.63 6.43
N ARG A 7 6.29 14.26 5.27
CA ARG A 7 5.20 13.89 4.34
C ARG A 7 5.43 12.54 3.67
N ILE A 8 6.66 12.25 3.25
CA ILE A 8 7.03 10.96 2.65
C ILE A 8 6.87 9.85 3.70
N THR A 9 7.43 10.03 4.90
CA THR A 9 7.36 9.01 5.95
C THR A 9 5.95 8.79 6.46
N PHE A 10 5.11 9.82 6.50
CA PHE A 10 3.68 9.69 6.79
C PHE A 10 3.02 8.79 5.73
N PHE A 11 3.21 9.08 4.44
CA PHE A 11 2.61 8.31 3.35
C PHE A 11 2.96 6.81 3.36
N PHE A 12 4.18 6.46 3.79
CA PHE A 12 4.68 5.08 3.82
C PHE A 12 4.52 4.37 5.16
N TRP A 13 4.67 5.07 6.28
CA TRP A 13 4.71 4.45 7.60
C TRP A 13 3.51 4.81 8.48
N GLY A 14 2.88 5.96 8.20
CA GLY A 14 1.61 6.42 8.75
C GLY A 14 1.34 6.21 10.25
N LYS A 15 2.38 6.11 11.07
CA LYS A 15 2.24 6.03 12.52
C LYS A 15 2.52 7.39 13.10
N LYS A 16 1.46 8.09 13.53
CA LYS A 16 1.57 9.33 14.29
C LYS A 16 1.87 9.06 15.78
N ASP A 17 1.55 7.86 16.25
CA ASP A 17 1.38 7.53 17.66
C ASP A 17 1.68 6.04 17.98
N GLY A 18 2.28 5.31 17.04
CA GLY A 18 2.80 3.96 17.31
C GLY A 18 1.77 2.83 17.29
N LYS A 19 0.46 3.14 17.22
CA LYS A 19 -0.64 2.15 17.18
C LYS A 19 -1.28 2.07 15.79
N ASP A 20 -1.67 0.87 15.39
CA ASP A 20 -2.18 0.58 14.05
C ASP A 20 -3.62 0.02 14.10
N PHE A 21 -4.54 0.89 14.51
CA PHE A 21 -5.93 0.51 14.78
C PHE A 21 -6.67 -0.01 13.55
N GLU A 22 -6.30 0.41 12.35
CA GLU A 22 -6.93 -0.07 11.12
C GLU A 22 -6.42 -1.46 10.71
N HIS A 23 -5.21 -1.86 11.13
CA HIS A 23 -4.64 -3.17 10.79
C HIS A 23 -5.21 -4.31 11.64
N GLU A 24 -5.56 -4.00 12.89
CA GLU A 24 -6.17 -4.95 13.83
C GLU A 24 -7.62 -5.30 13.48
N LYS A 25 -8.32 -4.43 12.73
CA LYS A 25 -9.71 -4.61 12.32
C LYS A 25 -9.84 -5.71 11.25
N PRO A 26 -10.51 -6.86 11.53
CA PRO A 26 -10.66 -7.95 10.57
C PRO A 26 -11.43 -7.57 9.31
N GLU A 27 -12.35 -6.61 9.42
CA GLU A 27 -13.18 -6.09 8.30
C GLU A 27 -12.36 -5.42 7.19
N ASN A 28 -11.17 -4.92 7.51
CA ASN A 28 -10.21 -4.34 6.58
C ASN A 28 -9.41 -5.41 5.82
N TRP A 29 -9.52 -6.69 6.18
CA TRP A 29 -8.85 -7.81 5.51
C TRP A 29 -9.84 -8.60 4.64
N LYS A 30 -9.95 -8.23 3.36
CA LYS A 30 -10.79 -8.95 2.40
C LYS A 30 -10.16 -10.29 2.06
N TRP A 31 -10.97 -11.35 2.23
CA TRP A 31 -10.55 -12.74 2.08
C TRP A 31 -9.32 -13.13 2.93
N GLY A 32 -9.04 -12.37 3.99
CA GLY A 32 -7.86 -12.58 4.85
C GLY A 32 -6.52 -12.20 4.24
N ILE A 33 -6.48 -11.69 3.00
CA ILE A 33 -5.24 -11.45 2.24
C ILE A 33 -5.11 -10.00 1.81
N PHE A 34 -6.19 -9.42 1.28
CA PHE A 34 -6.17 -8.08 0.70
C PHE A 34 -6.55 -7.03 1.75
N TYR A 35 -5.65 -6.10 2.00
CA TYR A 35 -5.91 -5.00 2.91
C TYR A 35 -6.71 -3.90 2.22
N PHE A 36 -7.80 -3.47 2.84
CA PHE A 36 -8.74 -2.49 2.33
C PHE A 36 -9.26 -1.62 3.48
N ALA A 37 -8.53 -0.54 3.79
CA ALA A 37 -8.92 0.40 4.85
C ALA A 37 -8.98 1.82 4.28
N LYS A 38 -10.18 2.39 4.17
CA LYS A 38 -10.37 3.76 3.64
C LYS A 38 -9.85 4.85 4.58
N ASN A 39 -9.84 4.56 5.88
CA ASN A 39 -9.38 5.47 6.92
C ASN A 39 -7.86 5.41 7.12
N ASP A 40 -7.21 4.38 6.57
CA ASP A 40 -5.76 4.28 6.55
C ASP A 40 -5.22 4.96 5.29
N TYR A 41 -4.46 6.02 5.48
CA TYR A 41 -3.87 6.80 4.39
C TYR A 41 -2.57 6.19 3.85
N ARG A 42 -2.06 5.13 4.49
CA ARG A 42 -0.83 4.46 4.05
C ARG A 42 -1.07 3.74 2.74
N PHE A 43 -0.11 3.90 1.84
CA PHE A 43 -0.11 3.19 0.57
C PHE A 43 0.39 1.75 0.72
N ILE A 44 1.48 1.57 1.49
CA ILE A 44 2.11 0.29 1.79
C ILE A 44 1.90 0.02 3.29
N VAL A 45 1.43 -1.17 3.62
CA VAL A 45 1.19 -1.61 5.00
C VAL A 45 1.82 -2.98 5.23
N PRO A 46 2.22 -3.34 6.45
CA PRO A 46 2.63 -4.72 6.74
C PRO A 46 1.47 -5.68 6.44
N LYS A 47 1.76 -6.95 6.13
CA LYS A 47 0.73 -7.99 6.08
C LYS A 47 0.26 -8.34 7.49
N ARG A 48 -0.93 -8.95 7.60
CA ARG A 48 -1.51 -9.36 8.90
C ARG A 48 -0.55 -10.20 9.73
N ASN A 49 0.14 -11.13 9.07
CA ASN A 49 1.34 -11.75 9.62
C ASN A 49 2.56 -10.92 9.16
N ASN A 50 3.19 -10.21 10.09
CA ASN A 50 4.34 -9.34 9.81
C ASN A 50 5.52 -10.10 9.18
N ALA A 51 5.65 -11.42 9.40
CA ALA A 51 6.67 -12.24 8.77
C ALA A 51 6.48 -12.40 7.25
N MET A 52 5.28 -12.15 6.74
CA MET A 52 4.97 -12.22 5.30
C MET A 52 5.30 -10.92 4.55
N GLY A 53 5.91 -9.94 5.21
CA GLY A 53 6.32 -8.68 4.61
C GLY A 53 5.18 -7.67 4.46
N TYR A 54 5.17 -6.93 3.35
CA TYR A 54 4.26 -5.80 3.11
C TYR A 54 3.21 -6.09 2.04
N THR A 55 2.15 -5.31 2.02
CA THR A 55 1.08 -5.32 1.03
C THR A 55 0.62 -3.89 0.73
N LEU A 56 -0.14 -3.72 -0.34
CA LEU A 56 -0.76 -2.44 -0.69
C LEU A 56 -2.12 -2.30 0.02
N ASN A 57 -2.49 -1.06 0.33
CA ASN A 57 -3.86 -0.72 0.71
C ASN A 57 -4.72 -0.52 -0.55
N PHE A 58 -5.58 -1.49 -0.84
CA PHE A 58 -6.44 -1.45 -2.03
C PHE A 58 -7.58 -0.43 -1.93
N ALA A 59 -7.80 0.19 -0.76
CA ALA A 59 -8.71 1.33 -0.66
C ALA A 59 -8.11 2.62 -1.28
N HIS A 60 -6.78 2.66 -1.48
CA HIS A 60 -6.07 3.85 -1.95
C HIS A 60 -6.03 3.92 -3.49
N ARG A 61 -6.39 5.08 -4.08
CA ARG A 61 -6.42 5.27 -5.55
C ARG A 61 -5.06 5.00 -6.21
N THR A 62 -3.96 5.42 -5.55
CA THR A 62 -2.59 5.19 -6.04
C THR A 62 -2.25 3.71 -6.23
N THR A 63 -2.88 2.78 -5.49
CA THR A 63 -2.73 1.33 -5.70
C THR A 63 -3.08 0.93 -7.10
N TYR A 64 -4.20 1.40 -7.62
CA TYR A 64 -4.61 1.09 -8.97
C TYR A 64 -3.73 1.75 -10.02
N ILE A 65 -3.28 2.99 -9.78
CA ILE A 65 -2.36 3.69 -10.69
C ILE A 65 -1.04 2.92 -10.83
N VAL A 66 -0.45 2.48 -9.71
CA VAL A 66 0.80 1.73 -9.69
C VAL A 66 0.63 0.36 -10.35
N LEU A 67 -0.47 -0.36 -10.07
CA LEU A 67 -0.74 -1.65 -10.70
C LEU A 67 -0.90 -1.53 -12.22
N ILE A 68 -1.65 -0.52 -12.69
CA ILE A 68 -1.81 -0.23 -14.12
C ILE A 68 -0.45 0.08 -14.75
N LEU A 69 0.39 0.88 -14.10
CA LEU A 69 1.72 1.23 -14.60
C LEU A 69 2.63 -0.01 -14.72
N ILE A 70 2.63 -0.89 -13.72
CA ILE A 70 3.42 -2.14 -13.75
C ILE A 70 2.97 -3.01 -14.93
N ILE A 71 1.66 -3.18 -15.12
CA ILE A 71 1.11 -3.97 -16.23
C ILE A 71 1.48 -3.33 -17.58
N ALA A 72 1.34 -2.01 -17.70
CA ALA A 72 1.67 -1.26 -18.91
C ALA A 72 3.16 -1.40 -19.27
N ILE A 73 4.06 -1.32 -18.29
CA ILE A 73 5.50 -1.54 -18.49
C ILE A 73 5.76 -2.97 -18.98
N GLY A 74 5.11 -3.98 -18.40
CA GLY A 74 5.25 -5.37 -18.83
C GLY A 74 4.80 -5.59 -20.28
N ILE A 75 3.65 -5.02 -20.65
CA ILE A 75 3.13 -5.08 -22.04
C ILE A 75 4.07 -4.34 -22.99
N LEU A 76 4.49 -3.12 -22.64
CA LEU A 76 5.39 -2.32 -23.46
C LEU A 76 6.72 -3.04 -23.68
N SER A 77 7.31 -3.59 -22.62
CA SER A 77 8.53 -4.41 -22.72
C SER A 77 8.34 -5.61 -23.65
N ARG A 78 7.18 -6.28 -23.59
CA ARG A 78 6.89 -7.40 -24.49
C ARG A 78 6.76 -6.98 -25.95
N ILE A 79 6.23 -5.78 -26.22
CA ILE A 79 6.09 -5.21 -27.57
C ILE A 79 7.46 -4.79 -28.12
N LEU A 80 8.29 -4.15 -27.30
CA LEU A 80 9.63 -3.67 -27.71
C LEU A 80 10.64 -4.80 -27.91
N ASN A 81 10.49 -5.92 -27.21
CA ASN A 81 11.33 -7.11 -27.34
C ASN A 81 10.80 -8.13 -28.38
N LYS A 82 9.95 -7.69 -29.31
CA LYS A 82 9.59 -8.46 -30.52
C LYS A 82 10.46 -7.99 -31.68
#